data_AF-A0A849A627-F1
#
_entry.id   AF-A0A849A627-F1
#
_cell.length_a   1.000
_cell.length_b   1.000
_cell.length_c   1.000
_cell.angle_alpha   90.00
_cell.angle_beta   90.00
_cell.angle_gamma   90.00
#
_symmetry.space_group_name_H-M   'P 1'
#
loop_
_entity.id
_entity.type
_entity.pdbx_description
1 polymer ?
#
loop_
_entity_poly.entity_id
_entity_poly.type
_entity_poly.pdbx_seq_one_letter_code
_entity_poly.pdbx_strand_id
1 'polypeptide(L)'
;MPDAVDPAATGKVGAVTAALEQFWAADLGAAWSPPRGDYLLVDTDNRPSTAQLMCAASADALRGNAFYCPGQDGIVIDASALLPVLRYSYGGGAVTASLAHEFGHLVQARVGPTAEQRRSDPKRYPNLLLEQQADCMAGAFLQAVGGGGTGLPQNQFAAGTAMQTLGPLLDFHDDAAALPAGDDRHGTALQRARAVSTGVTDGARSCRAMTVASARLDTPATPAPVGSADAAPRFAGDAELRSAAARSLAAFGSRPVGAGDAEPAGWQAAGRYGQFAKATVLALAAGAEQNRSSAGCFAGAWAADTIASAGPGQLGSQPGDPDEAIAAVQHWPGATMADLTGFVTGYDGGLTRCQQG
;
A
#
# COMPACT_ATOMS: atom_id res chain seq x y z
N MET A 1 -22.73 6.27 -29.92
CA MET A 1 -23.37 5.15 -29.19
C MET A 1 -22.76 5.21 -27.82
N PRO A 2 -23.50 5.67 -26.80
CA PRO A 2 -22.86 6.35 -25.70
C PRO A 2 -22.58 5.35 -24.56
N ASP A 3 -21.76 5.74 -23.59
CA ASP A 3 -21.83 5.31 -22.17
C ASP A 3 -21.77 3.81 -21.77
N ALA A 4 -21.39 2.86 -22.64
CA ALA A 4 -21.26 1.47 -22.20
C ALA A 4 -19.91 1.18 -21.55
N VAL A 5 -19.90 1.12 -20.21
CA VAL A 5 -18.80 0.54 -19.42
C VAL A 5 -18.44 -0.85 -19.95
N ASP A 6 -17.14 -1.14 -20.12
CA ASP A 6 -16.63 -2.42 -20.63
C ASP A 6 -17.27 -3.62 -19.89
N PRO A 7 -18.00 -4.52 -20.59
CA PRO A 7 -18.62 -5.68 -19.97
C PRO A 7 -17.63 -6.58 -19.20
N ALA A 8 -16.37 -6.67 -19.63
CA ALA A 8 -15.35 -7.41 -18.91
C ALA A 8 -14.98 -6.73 -17.59
N ALA A 9 -14.96 -5.40 -17.56
CA ALA A 9 -14.78 -4.62 -16.33
C ALA A 9 -15.94 -4.87 -15.36
N THR A 10 -17.18 -4.78 -15.85
CA THR A 10 -18.40 -5.03 -15.09
C THR A 10 -18.40 -6.45 -14.49
N GLY A 11 -18.08 -7.47 -15.30
CA GLY A 11 -17.99 -8.85 -14.82
C GLY A 11 -16.91 -9.06 -13.76
N LYS A 12 -15.75 -8.41 -13.91
CA LYS A 12 -14.67 -8.48 -12.92
C LYS A 12 -15.05 -7.79 -11.60
N VAL A 13 -15.64 -6.59 -11.65
CA VAL A 13 -16.11 -5.89 -10.45
C VAL A 13 -17.17 -6.73 -9.73
N GLY A 14 -18.17 -7.25 -10.46
CA GLY A 14 -19.22 -8.08 -9.88
C GLY A 14 -18.69 -9.36 -9.21
N ALA A 15 -17.71 -10.03 -9.82
CA ALA A 15 -17.07 -11.21 -9.21
C ALA A 15 -16.31 -10.86 -7.93
N VAL A 16 -15.59 -9.73 -7.92
CA VAL A 16 -14.84 -9.27 -6.74
C VAL A 16 -15.78 -8.86 -5.61
N THR A 17 -16.81 -8.07 -5.88
CA THR A 17 -17.75 -7.61 -4.85
C THR A 17 -18.57 -8.76 -4.27
N ALA A 18 -18.98 -9.74 -5.09
CA ALA A 18 -19.62 -10.96 -4.59
C ALA A 18 -18.70 -11.77 -3.66
N ALA A 19 -17.42 -11.89 -3.99
CA ALA A 19 -16.44 -12.56 -3.13
C ALA A 19 -16.17 -11.80 -1.82
N LEU A 20 -16.13 -10.46 -1.87
CA LEU A 20 -16.00 -9.60 -0.69
C LEU A 20 -17.20 -9.74 0.24
N GLU A 21 -18.43 -9.69 -0.28
CA GLU A 21 -19.64 -9.90 0.51
C GLU A 21 -19.65 -11.26 1.20
N GLN A 22 -19.28 -12.34 0.48
CA GLN A 22 -19.19 -13.68 1.06
C GLN A 22 -18.14 -13.76 2.16
N PHE A 23 -16.95 -13.20 1.93
CA PHE A 23 -15.86 -13.17 2.91
C PHE A 23 -16.28 -12.44 4.19
N TRP A 24 -16.86 -11.24 4.06
CA TRP A 24 -17.25 -10.42 5.21
C TRP A 24 -18.50 -10.93 5.91
N ALA A 25 -19.44 -11.55 5.19
CA ALA A 25 -20.56 -12.27 5.79
C ALA A 25 -20.06 -13.41 6.71
N ALA A 26 -19.05 -14.14 6.27
CA ALA A 26 -18.43 -15.21 7.06
C ALA A 26 -17.64 -14.67 8.26
N ASP A 27 -16.84 -13.61 8.09
CA ASP A 27 -16.02 -13.05 9.18
C ASP A 27 -16.84 -12.34 10.27
N LEU A 28 -17.88 -11.59 9.88
CA LEU A 28 -18.67 -10.76 10.80
C LEU A 28 -19.90 -11.49 11.37
N GLY A 29 -20.37 -12.55 10.72
CA GLY A 29 -21.53 -13.33 11.17
C GLY A 29 -22.76 -12.45 11.39
N ALA A 30 -23.31 -12.45 12.61
CA ALA A 30 -24.51 -11.69 12.94
C ALA A 30 -24.35 -10.15 12.85
N ALA A 31 -23.13 -9.64 12.85
CA ALA A 31 -22.85 -8.21 12.65
C ALA A 31 -22.84 -7.81 11.16
N TRP A 32 -22.91 -8.78 10.25
CA TRP A 32 -22.98 -8.51 8.81
C TRP A 32 -24.40 -8.09 8.40
N SER A 33 -24.45 -7.09 7.52
CA SER A 33 -25.62 -6.77 6.72
C SER A 33 -25.14 -6.36 5.33
N PRO A 34 -25.75 -6.89 4.25
CA PRO A 34 -25.35 -6.52 2.90
C PRO A 34 -25.57 -5.02 2.63
N PRO A 35 -24.82 -4.42 1.69
CA PRO A 35 -25.09 -3.07 1.24
C PRO A 35 -26.51 -2.90 0.72
N ARG A 36 -27.11 -1.75 1.04
CA ARG A 36 -28.42 -1.36 0.51
C ARG A 36 -28.33 -0.67 -0.85
N GLY A 37 -27.16 -0.14 -1.18
CA GLY A 37 -26.86 0.51 -2.45
C GLY A 37 -26.15 -0.41 -3.44
N ASP A 38 -25.92 0.12 -4.63
CA ASP A 38 -25.27 -0.60 -5.73
C ASP A 38 -23.75 -0.41 -5.75
N TYR A 39 -23.08 -1.28 -6.51
CA TYR A 39 -21.70 -1.07 -6.97
C TYR A 39 -21.74 -0.44 -8.37
N LEU A 40 -21.66 0.89 -8.44
CA LEU A 40 -21.85 1.64 -9.68
C LEU A 40 -20.53 1.91 -10.39
N LEU A 41 -20.41 1.40 -11.61
CA LEU A 41 -19.34 1.81 -12.53
C LEU A 41 -19.83 3.02 -13.34
N VAL A 42 -19.06 4.10 -13.31
CA VAL A 42 -19.43 5.39 -13.91
C VAL A 42 -18.41 5.78 -14.95
N ASP A 43 -18.87 6.03 -16.18
CA ASP A 43 -18.07 6.70 -17.21
C ASP A 43 -18.04 8.21 -16.91
N THR A 44 -16.93 8.68 -16.34
CA THR A 44 -16.74 10.09 -15.98
C THR A 44 -16.45 10.99 -17.19
N ASP A 45 -16.11 10.42 -18.36
CA ASP A 45 -15.94 11.16 -19.60
C ASP A 45 -17.26 11.55 -20.26
N ASN A 46 -18.35 10.89 -19.89
CA ASN A 46 -19.63 11.05 -20.57
C ASN A 46 -20.71 11.74 -19.72
N ARG A 47 -20.29 12.75 -18.94
CA ARG A 47 -21.17 13.66 -18.18
C ARG A 47 -22.22 12.92 -17.34
N PRO A 48 -21.79 12.12 -16.34
CA PRO A 48 -22.71 11.35 -15.50
C PRO A 48 -23.70 12.26 -14.76
N SER A 49 -24.90 11.75 -14.52
CA SER A 49 -25.90 12.42 -13.68
C SER A 49 -25.46 12.47 -12.21
N THR A 50 -26.01 13.41 -11.43
CA THR A 50 -25.76 13.50 -9.98
C THR A 50 -26.09 12.20 -9.25
N ALA A 51 -27.12 11.46 -9.67
CA ALA A 51 -27.47 10.19 -9.06
C ALA A 51 -26.37 9.12 -9.27
N GLN A 52 -25.75 9.09 -10.45
CA GLN A 52 -24.65 8.15 -10.76
C GLN A 52 -23.38 8.48 -9.97
N LEU A 53 -23.14 9.75 -9.64
CA LEU A 53 -21.99 10.17 -8.85
C LEU A 53 -22.08 9.79 -7.37
N MET A 54 -23.26 9.40 -6.88
CA MET A 54 -23.53 9.04 -5.48
C MET A 54 -23.05 10.12 -4.49
N CYS A 55 -21.92 9.89 -3.81
CA CYS A 55 -21.31 10.81 -2.87
C CYS A 55 -20.15 11.62 -3.45
N ALA A 56 -19.68 11.29 -4.67
CA ALA A 56 -18.64 12.07 -5.33
C ALA A 56 -19.16 13.48 -5.66
N ALA A 57 -18.36 14.49 -5.34
CA ALA A 57 -18.75 15.89 -5.47
C ALA A 57 -18.96 16.32 -6.94
N SER A 58 -18.26 15.69 -7.87
CA SER A 58 -18.34 15.93 -9.31
C SER A 58 -17.79 14.73 -10.09
N ALA A 59 -17.97 14.72 -11.42
CA ALA A 59 -17.33 13.74 -12.29
C ALA A 59 -15.79 13.82 -12.21
N ASP A 60 -15.23 15.02 -12.06
CA ASP A 60 -13.78 15.21 -11.91
C ASP A 60 -13.25 14.71 -10.56
N ALA A 61 -14.04 14.82 -9.49
CA ALA A 61 -13.68 14.26 -8.19
C ALA A 61 -13.71 12.71 -8.19
N LEU A 62 -14.60 12.11 -9.00
CA LEU A 62 -14.65 10.66 -9.17
C LEU A 62 -13.59 10.14 -10.14
N ARG A 63 -13.23 10.90 -11.16
CA ARG A 63 -12.26 10.50 -12.19
C ARG A 63 -10.95 10.00 -11.56
N GLY A 64 -10.54 8.79 -11.92
CA GLY A 64 -9.34 8.16 -11.37
C GLY A 64 -9.51 7.64 -9.93
N ASN A 65 -10.73 7.63 -9.39
CA ASN A 65 -11.01 7.27 -8.01
C ASN A 65 -12.19 6.29 -7.88
N ALA A 66 -12.33 5.73 -6.68
CA ALA A 66 -13.48 4.97 -6.23
C ALA A 66 -13.84 5.43 -4.81
N PHE A 67 -15.10 5.29 -4.42
CA PHE A 67 -15.54 5.66 -3.08
C PHE A 67 -16.60 4.69 -2.58
N TYR A 68 -16.45 4.20 -1.36
CA TYR A 68 -17.61 3.83 -0.55
C TYR A 68 -18.39 5.10 -0.15
N CYS A 69 -19.68 5.10 -0.44
CA CYS A 69 -20.58 6.22 -0.17
C CYS A 69 -21.55 5.89 0.98
N PRO A 70 -21.30 6.37 2.22
CA PRO A 70 -22.09 5.96 3.39
C PRO A 70 -23.59 6.33 3.30
N GLY A 71 -23.93 7.44 2.62
CA GLY A 71 -25.32 7.88 2.47
C GLY A 71 -26.15 6.95 1.59
N GLN A 72 -25.53 6.41 0.54
CA GLN A 72 -26.15 5.47 -0.40
C GLN A 72 -25.88 4.01 -0.03
N ASP A 73 -24.93 3.76 0.87
CA ASP A 73 -24.50 2.44 1.30
C ASP A 73 -24.11 1.53 0.12
N GLY A 74 -23.30 2.08 -0.79
CA GLY A 74 -22.79 1.42 -1.99
C GLY A 74 -21.42 1.98 -2.38
N ILE A 75 -20.83 1.46 -3.45
CA ILE A 75 -19.50 1.88 -3.94
C ILE A 75 -19.65 2.46 -5.34
N VAL A 76 -19.08 3.63 -5.58
CA VAL A 76 -18.97 4.24 -6.92
C VAL A 76 -17.54 4.10 -7.42
N ILE A 77 -17.36 3.74 -8.69
CA ILE A 77 -16.06 3.44 -9.29
C ILE A 77 -15.97 4.16 -10.62
N ASP A 78 -14.89 4.91 -10.85
CA ASP A 78 -14.61 5.45 -12.16
C ASP A 78 -14.22 4.35 -13.17
N ALA A 79 -15.03 4.21 -14.19
CA ALA A 79 -14.86 3.21 -15.23
C ALA A 79 -13.97 3.68 -16.38
N SER A 80 -13.82 5.00 -16.57
CA SER A 80 -13.14 5.57 -17.74
C SER A 80 -11.66 5.90 -17.50
N ALA A 81 -11.23 6.19 -16.26
CA ALA A 81 -9.81 6.41 -15.95
C ALA A 81 -9.25 5.41 -14.93
N LEU A 82 -9.91 5.17 -13.79
CA LEU A 82 -9.39 4.27 -12.75
C LEU A 82 -9.29 2.81 -13.23
N LEU A 83 -10.41 2.19 -13.64
CA LEU A 83 -10.40 0.77 -14.04
C LEU A 83 -9.40 0.46 -15.17
N PRO A 84 -9.23 1.30 -16.21
CA PRO A 84 -8.16 1.15 -17.18
C PRO A 84 -6.76 1.16 -16.56
N VAL A 85 -6.44 2.13 -15.69
CA VAL A 85 -5.13 2.20 -15.01
C VAL A 85 -4.89 0.92 -14.20
N LEU A 86 -5.86 0.51 -13.39
CA LEU A 86 -5.75 -0.72 -12.60
C LEU A 86 -5.48 -1.95 -13.47
N ARG A 87 -6.21 -2.10 -14.58
CA ARG A 87 -6.09 -3.29 -15.43
C ARG A 87 -4.83 -3.32 -16.27
N TYR A 88 -4.44 -2.19 -16.85
CA TYR A 88 -3.36 -2.14 -17.83
C TYR A 88 -2.00 -1.84 -17.22
N SER A 89 -1.94 -1.10 -16.11
CA SER A 89 -0.67 -0.80 -15.42
C SER A 89 -0.33 -1.82 -14.34
N TYR A 90 -1.35 -2.42 -13.69
CA TYR A 90 -1.17 -3.29 -12.53
C TYR A 90 -1.79 -4.70 -12.68
N GLY A 91 -2.51 -4.97 -13.77
CA GLY A 91 -3.14 -6.27 -14.01
C GLY A 91 -4.42 -6.50 -13.20
N GLY A 92 -5.07 -7.65 -13.43
CA GLY A 92 -6.41 -7.91 -12.91
C GLY A 92 -6.54 -8.04 -11.40
N GLY A 93 -5.43 -8.14 -10.64
CA GLY A 93 -5.45 -8.17 -9.18
C GLY A 93 -5.60 -6.80 -8.54
N ALA A 94 -5.16 -5.75 -9.22
CA ALA A 94 -5.28 -4.37 -8.75
C ALA A 94 -6.73 -3.89 -8.58
N VAL A 95 -7.65 -4.37 -9.45
CA VAL A 95 -9.10 -4.16 -9.26
C VAL A 95 -9.58 -4.83 -7.98
N THR A 96 -9.09 -6.04 -7.68
CA THR A 96 -9.41 -6.76 -6.45
C THR A 96 -8.94 -5.99 -5.22
N ALA A 97 -7.71 -5.48 -5.22
CA ALA A 97 -7.15 -4.74 -4.09
C ALA A 97 -7.85 -3.40 -3.84
N SER A 98 -8.09 -2.62 -4.90
CA SER A 98 -8.76 -1.32 -4.79
C SER A 98 -10.19 -1.46 -4.28
N LEU A 99 -10.94 -2.44 -4.80
CA LEU A 99 -12.30 -2.70 -4.29
C LEU A 99 -12.29 -3.23 -2.86
N ALA A 100 -11.29 -4.02 -2.47
CA ALA A 100 -11.19 -4.52 -1.11
C ALA A 100 -10.92 -3.39 -0.09
N HIS A 101 -10.21 -2.34 -0.50
CA HIS A 101 -10.05 -1.11 0.28
C HIS A 101 -11.39 -0.39 0.45
N GLU A 102 -12.11 -0.09 -0.63
CA GLU A 102 -13.44 0.55 -0.54
C GLU A 102 -14.43 -0.26 0.30
N PHE A 103 -14.36 -1.60 0.19
CA PHE A 103 -15.17 -2.49 0.99
C PHE A 103 -14.78 -2.46 2.48
N GLY A 104 -13.53 -2.14 2.80
CA GLY A 104 -13.09 -1.87 4.16
C GLY A 104 -13.88 -0.73 4.81
N HIS A 105 -14.16 0.34 4.07
CA HIS A 105 -15.06 1.41 4.54
C HIS A 105 -16.50 0.95 4.72
N LEU A 106 -17.00 0.09 3.82
CA LEU A 106 -18.31 -0.55 3.98
C LEU A 106 -18.36 -1.38 5.27
N VAL A 107 -17.32 -2.14 5.57
CA VAL A 107 -17.21 -2.90 6.83
C VAL A 107 -17.16 -1.97 8.03
N GLN A 108 -16.42 -0.88 7.96
CA GLN A 108 -16.41 0.14 9.02
C GLN A 108 -17.80 0.74 9.27
N ALA A 109 -18.63 0.91 8.24
CA ALA A 109 -20.01 1.36 8.43
C ALA A 109 -20.88 0.36 9.23
N ARG A 110 -20.43 -0.89 9.37
CA ARG A 110 -21.19 -1.98 10.03
C ARG A 110 -20.70 -2.17 11.46
N VAL A 111 -19.39 -2.13 11.64
CA VAL A 111 -18.74 -2.52 12.91
C VAL A 111 -17.70 -1.52 13.42
N GLY A 112 -17.46 -0.43 12.70
CA GLY A 112 -16.55 0.64 13.07
C GLY A 112 -17.22 1.76 13.87
N PRO A 113 -16.46 2.83 14.20
CA PRO A 113 -16.99 3.98 14.90
C PRO A 113 -18.01 4.75 14.04
N THR A 114 -19.12 5.14 14.65
CA THR A 114 -20.14 5.99 14.00
C THR A 114 -19.54 7.36 13.61
N ALA A 115 -20.16 8.04 12.63
CA ALA A 115 -19.75 9.38 12.24
C ALA A 115 -19.81 10.40 13.41
N GLU A 116 -20.72 10.21 14.37
CA GLU A 116 -20.76 11.01 15.59
C GLU A 116 -19.57 10.73 16.51
N GLN A 117 -19.25 9.45 16.76
CA GLN A 117 -18.09 9.07 17.56
C GLN A 117 -16.79 9.61 16.97
N ARG A 118 -16.62 9.50 15.65
CA ARG A 118 -15.47 10.05 14.93
C ARG A 118 -15.34 11.56 15.12
N ARG A 119 -16.44 12.30 14.96
CA ARG A 119 -16.45 13.76 15.18
C ARG A 119 -16.22 14.16 16.63
N SER A 120 -16.70 13.35 17.59
CA SER A 120 -16.54 13.62 19.01
C SER A 120 -15.13 13.36 19.54
N ASP A 121 -14.39 12.43 18.92
CA ASP A 121 -13.02 12.08 19.30
C ASP A 121 -12.14 11.85 18.05
N PRO A 122 -11.81 12.92 17.31
CA PRO A 122 -11.02 12.83 16.08
C PRO A 122 -9.56 12.45 16.33
N LYS A 123 -9.08 12.51 17.59
CA LYS A 123 -7.75 12.03 17.96
C LYS A 123 -7.71 10.50 18.09
N ARG A 124 -8.79 9.90 18.57
CA ARG A 124 -8.93 8.45 18.67
C ARG A 124 -9.31 7.81 17.34
N TYR A 125 -10.10 8.51 16.53
CA TYR A 125 -10.57 8.03 15.23
C TYR A 125 -10.25 9.01 14.09
N PRO A 126 -8.97 9.38 13.88
CA PRO A 126 -8.60 10.24 12.77
C PRO A 126 -8.88 9.52 11.45
N ASN A 127 -9.19 10.25 10.37
CA ASN A 127 -9.44 9.64 9.06
C ASN A 127 -8.28 8.76 8.59
N LEU A 128 -7.03 9.16 8.82
CA LEU A 128 -5.86 8.33 8.51
C LEU A 128 -5.91 6.93 9.17
N LEU A 129 -6.44 6.80 10.40
CA LEU A 129 -6.62 5.47 11.01
C LEU A 129 -7.65 4.65 10.25
N LEU A 130 -8.71 5.28 9.74
CA LEU A 130 -9.77 4.59 9.00
C LEU A 130 -9.27 4.13 7.64
N GLU A 131 -8.45 4.94 6.96
CA GLU A 131 -7.74 4.52 5.75
C GLU A 131 -6.82 3.33 6.02
N GLN A 132 -6.04 3.36 7.10
CA GLN A 132 -5.16 2.23 7.47
C GLN A 132 -5.96 0.97 7.81
N GLN A 133 -7.13 1.14 8.43
CA GLN A 133 -8.02 0.01 8.69
C GLN A 133 -8.57 -0.58 7.38
N ALA A 134 -8.92 0.25 6.39
CA ALA A 134 -9.38 -0.18 5.08
C ALA A 134 -8.27 -0.93 4.31
N ASP A 135 -7.05 -0.41 4.30
CA ASP A 135 -5.87 -1.08 3.73
C ASP A 135 -5.58 -2.43 4.42
N CYS A 136 -5.70 -2.48 5.75
CA CYS A 136 -5.56 -3.74 6.48
C CYS A 136 -6.64 -4.74 6.10
N MET A 137 -7.90 -4.31 6.01
CA MET A 137 -9.01 -5.15 5.58
C MET A 137 -8.80 -5.66 4.15
N ALA A 138 -8.25 -4.83 3.26
CA ALA A 138 -7.84 -5.25 1.93
C ALA A 138 -6.77 -6.36 2.01
N GLY A 139 -5.72 -6.17 2.82
CA GLY A 139 -4.69 -7.19 3.06
C GLY A 139 -5.26 -8.54 3.54
N ALA A 140 -6.21 -8.51 4.48
CA ALA A 140 -6.86 -9.72 4.99
C ALA A 140 -7.67 -10.45 3.91
N PHE A 141 -8.42 -9.71 3.09
CA PHE A 141 -9.15 -10.29 1.97
C PHE A 141 -8.22 -10.87 0.90
N LEU A 142 -7.17 -10.12 0.54
CA LEU A 142 -6.17 -10.55 -0.45
C LEU A 142 -5.46 -11.83 -0.02
N GLN A 143 -5.16 -11.99 1.28
CA GLN A 143 -4.63 -13.24 1.84
C GLN A 143 -5.63 -14.40 1.67
N ALA A 144 -6.92 -14.17 1.91
CA ALA A 144 -7.95 -15.18 1.70
C ALA A 144 -8.09 -15.58 0.22
N VAL A 145 -7.93 -14.63 -0.71
CA VAL A 145 -7.90 -14.93 -2.15
C VAL A 145 -6.70 -15.80 -2.50
N GLY A 146 -5.49 -15.45 -2.02
CA GLY A 146 -4.29 -16.27 -2.21
C GLY A 146 -4.47 -17.71 -1.68
N GLY A 147 -5.20 -17.87 -0.57
CA GLY A 147 -5.56 -19.17 0.00
C GLY A 147 -6.64 -19.96 -0.77
N GLY A 148 -7.28 -19.36 -1.77
CA GLY A 148 -8.25 -20.03 -2.65
C GLY A 148 -9.67 -20.12 -2.11
N GLY A 149 -9.95 -19.52 -0.95
CA GLY A 149 -11.25 -19.62 -0.27
C GLY A 149 -12.35 -18.72 -0.83
N THR A 150 -12.04 -17.86 -1.81
CA THR A 150 -12.94 -16.80 -2.29
C THR A 150 -13.51 -17.05 -3.70
N GLY A 151 -13.04 -18.11 -4.39
CA GLY A 151 -13.39 -18.38 -5.79
C GLY A 151 -12.75 -17.45 -6.82
N LEU A 152 -11.94 -16.46 -6.37
CA LEU A 152 -11.17 -15.60 -7.25
C LEU A 152 -9.82 -16.25 -7.68
N PRO A 153 -9.24 -15.88 -8.83
CA PRO A 153 -8.00 -16.47 -9.32
C PRO A 153 -6.80 -16.22 -8.37
N GLN A 154 -6.16 -17.29 -7.91
CA GLN A 154 -5.00 -17.24 -7.02
C GLN A 154 -3.72 -16.74 -7.71
N ASN A 155 -3.64 -16.84 -9.03
CA ASN A 155 -2.46 -16.42 -9.80
C ASN A 155 -2.16 -14.91 -9.66
N GLN A 156 -3.15 -14.12 -9.22
CA GLN A 156 -2.97 -12.70 -8.88
C GLN A 156 -2.04 -12.48 -7.67
N PHE A 157 -1.70 -13.55 -6.94
CA PHE A 157 -0.87 -13.54 -5.73
C PHE A 157 0.44 -14.34 -5.91
N ALA A 158 0.73 -14.79 -7.12
CA ALA A 158 2.00 -15.42 -7.44
C ALA A 158 3.17 -14.43 -7.36
N ALA A 159 4.39 -14.94 -7.21
CA ALA A 159 5.62 -14.13 -7.24
C ALA A 159 5.67 -13.24 -8.49
N GLY A 160 5.97 -11.95 -8.31
CA GLY A 160 5.98 -10.95 -9.38
C GLY A 160 4.60 -10.41 -9.79
N THR A 161 3.49 -11.09 -9.47
CA THR A 161 2.12 -10.58 -9.67
C THR A 161 1.53 -10.00 -8.39
N ALA A 162 1.91 -10.51 -7.22
CA ALA A 162 1.46 -10.03 -5.92
C ALA A 162 1.72 -8.52 -5.72
N MET A 163 2.91 -8.03 -6.11
CA MET A 163 3.23 -6.60 -6.01
C MET A 163 2.46 -5.74 -7.00
N GLN A 164 2.08 -6.29 -8.17
CA GLN A 164 1.19 -5.59 -9.10
C GLN A 164 -0.22 -5.48 -8.51
N THR A 165 -0.71 -6.56 -7.90
CA THR A 165 -1.99 -6.56 -7.17
C THR A 165 -2.03 -5.52 -6.05
N LEU A 166 -0.94 -5.36 -5.30
CA LEU A 166 -0.84 -4.35 -4.24
C LEU A 166 -0.55 -2.93 -4.72
N GLY A 167 -0.11 -2.75 -5.98
CA GLY A 167 0.31 -1.47 -6.51
C GLY A 167 -0.64 -0.31 -6.22
N PRO A 168 -1.97 -0.43 -6.44
CA PRO A 168 -2.91 0.65 -6.12
C PRO A 168 -2.93 1.06 -4.65
N LEU A 169 -2.66 0.13 -3.72
CA LEU A 169 -2.58 0.43 -2.29
C LEU A 169 -1.25 1.06 -1.89
N LEU A 170 -0.19 0.88 -2.70
CA LEU A 170 1.15 1.34 -2.38
C LEU A 170 1.53 2.61 -3.15
N ASP A 171 1.15 2.71 -4.43
CA ASP A 171 1.50 3.80 -5.35
C ASP A 171 0.54 4.99 -5.24
N PHE A 172 -0.73 4.79 -4.84
CA PHE A 172 -1.67 5.88 -4.57
C PHE A 172 -1.55 6.38 -3.13
N HIS A 173 -0.33 6.48 -2.63
CA HIS A 173 -0.03 6.99 -1.31
C HIS A 173 0.06 8.53 -1.30
N ASP A 174 -0.08 9.13 -0.13
CA ASP A 174 0.17 10.56 0.04
C ASP A 174 1.68 10.83 0.07
N ASP A 175 2.10 11.97 -0.47
CA ASP A 175 3.48 12.43 -0.38
C ASP A 175 3.85 12.72 1.10
N ALA A 176 4.84 12.01 1.62
CA ALA A 176 5.33 12.19 2.98
C ALA A 176 5.85 13.61 3.26
N ALA A 177 6.35 14.33 2.24
CA ALA A 177 6.83 15.70 2.34
C ALA A 177 5.73 16.75 2.16
N ALA A 178 4.59 16.37 1.58
CA ALA A 178 3.47 17.26 1.27
C ALA A 178 2.13 16.68 1.76
N LEU A 179 2.13 16.02 2.93
CA LEU A 179 0.92 15.42 3.50
C LEU A 179 -0.21 16.46 3.52
N PRO A 180 -1.31 16.23 2.79
CA PRO A 180 -2.39 17.20 2.68
C PRO A 180 -2.92 17.62 4.06
N ALA A 181 -3.20 18.91 4.25
CA ALA A 181 -3.93 19.35 5.42
C ALA A 181 -5.39 18.89 5.30
N GLY A 182 -5.89 18.08 6.24
CA GLY A 182 -7.30 17.71 6.33
C GLY A 182 -7.59 16.21 6.37
N ASP A 183 -8.83 15.89 6.00
CA ASP A 183 -9.51 14.61 6.17
C ASP A 183 -9.35 13.64 4.97
N ASP A 184 -8.66 14.06 3.91
CA ASP A 184 -8.45 13.33 2.66
C ASP A 184 -7.00 12.82 2.57
N ARG A 185 -6.66 11.84 3.42
CA ARG A 185 -5.30 11.29 3.55
C ARG A 185 -5.31 9.78 3.62
N HIS A 186 -4.78 9.11 2.58
CA HIS A 186 -4.55 7.66 2.56
C HIS A 186 -3.33 7.23 3.40
N GLY A 187 -2.38 8.14 3.64
CA GLY A 187 -1.11 7.86 4.28
C GLY A 187 0.04 7.57 3.33
N THR A 188 1.25 7.58 3.89
CA THR A 188 2.52 7.26 3.20
C THR A 188 2.58 5.80 2.74
N ALA A 189 3.40 5.47 1.74
CA ALA A 189 3.52 4.10 1.24
C ALA A 189 3.93 3.13 2.35
N LEU A 190 4.80 3.53 3.29
CA LEU A 190 5.15 2.72 4.46
C LEU A 190 3.96 2.49 5.40
N GLN A 191 3.16 3.52 5.68
CA GLN A 191 1.98 3.37 6.52
C GLN A 191 0.97 2.41 5.88
N ARG A 192 0.73 2.54 4.57
CA ARG A 192 -0.18 1.66 3.81
C ARG A 192 0.36 0.23 3.75
N ALA A 193 1.67 0.06 3.52
CA ALA A 193 2.34 -1.24 3.56
C ALA A 193 2.22 -1.92 4.92
N ARG A 194 2.37 -1.18 6.03
CA ARG A 194 2.14 -1.71 7.40
C ARG A 194 0.72 -2.19 7.61
N ALA A 195 -0.26 -1.39 7.18
CA ALA A 195 -1.67 -1.73 7.28
C ALA A 195 -1.99 -3.01 6.49
N VAL A 196 -1.66 -3.05 5.20
CA VAL A 196 -1.82 -4.23 4.35
C VAL A 196 -1.13 -5.44 4.98
N SER A 197 0.11 -5.29 5.46
CA SER A 197 0.86 -6.38 6.09
C SER A 197 0.16 -6.92 7.33
N THR A 198 -0.40 -6.05 8.17
CA THR A 198 -1.18 -6.44 9.35
C THR A 198 -2.38 -7.30 8.95
N GLY A 199 -3.08 -6.94 7.87
CA GLY A 199 -4.20 -7.74 7.36
C GLY A 199 -3.77 -9.11 6.85
N VAL A 200 -2.66 -9.13 6.11
CA VAL A 200 -2.09 -10.36 5.53
C VAL A 200 -1.62 -11.33 6.61
N THR A 201 -0.96 -10.83 7.67
CA THR A 201 -0.37 -11.70 8.70
C THR A 201 -1.33 -12.00 9.84
N ASP A 202 -2.13 -11.02 10.28
CA ASP A 202 -2.88 -11.09 11.53
C ASP A 202 -4.41 -11.20 11.30
N GLY A 203 -4.86 -11.03 10.05
CA GLY A 203 -6.24 -11.26 9.61
C GLY A 203 -7.23 -10.14 9.93
N ALA A 204 -8.47 -10.29 9.43
CA ALA A 204 -9.48 -9.23 9.45
C ALA A 204 -9.84 -8.67 10.84
N ARG A 205 -9.74 -9.49 11.89
CA ARG A 205 -10.04 -9.07 13.26
C ARG A 205 -9.03 -8.07 13.80
N SER A 206 -7.74 -8.21 13.47
CA SER A 206 -6.70 -7.28 13.92
C SER A 206 -6.95 -5.89 13.32
N CYS A 207 -7.38 -5.84 12.05
CA CYS A 207 -7.71 -4.59 11.36
C CYS A 207 -8.75 -3.76 12.11
N ARG A 208 -9.84 -4.37 12.57
CA ARG A 208 -10.88 -3.67 13.35
C ARG A 208 -10.40 -3.20 14.73
N ALA A 209 -9.38 -3.85 15.27
CA ALA A 209 -8.79 -3.51 16.56
C ALA A 209 -7.67 -2.45 16.44
N MET A 210 -7.29 -2.05 15.23
CA MET A 210 -6.22 -1.07 15.03
C MET A 210 -6.56 0.26 15.70
N THR A 211 -5.56 0.79 16.39
CA THR A 211 -5.55 2.11 17.03
C THR A 211 -4.46 2.96 16.40
N VAL A 212 -4.48 4.28 16.66
CA VAL A 212 -3.41 5.20 16.25
C VAL A 212 -2.03 4.67 16.67
N ALA A 213 -1.91 4.18 17.91
CA ALA A 213 -0.65 3.66 18.44
C ALA A 213 -0.24 2.33 17.79
N SER A 214 -1.15 1.35 17.69
CA SER A 214 -0.80 0.06 17.07
C SER A 214 -0.51 0.18 15.57
N ALA A 215 -1.09 1.17 14.89
CA ALA A 215 -0.82 1.50 13.51
C ALA A 215 0.39 2.45 13.33
N ARG A 216 1.04 2.87 14.43
CA ARG A 216 2.21 3.78 14.46
C ARG A 216 1.96 5.12 13.75
N LEU A 217 0.76 5.67 13.93
CA LEU A 217 0.32 6.93 13.34
C LEU A 217 0.57 8.14 14.27
N ASP A 218 1.02 7.88 15.50
CA ASP A 218 1.37 8.86 16.53
C ASP A 218 2.79 9.40 16.37
N THR A 219 3.70 8.63 15.76
CA THR A 219 4.98 9.12 15.27
C THR A 219 4.75 9.99 14.03
N PRO A 220 5.19 11.26 14.01
CA PRO A 220 5.31 12.00 12.78
C PRO A 220 6.12 11.14 11.80
N ALA A 221 5.70 11.05 10.53
CA ALA A 221 6.65 10.74 9.46
C ALA A 221 7.84 11.68 9.71
N THR A 222 9.01 11.12 9.98
CA THR A 222 10.22 11.75 10.55
C THR A 222 10.29 13.27 10.40
N PRO A 223 10.60 14.04 11.47
CA PRO A 223 10.67 15.49 11.38
C PRO A 223 11.65 15.89 10.27
N ALA A 224 11.14 16.57 9.25
CA ALA A 224 11.95 17.17 8.20
C ALA A 224 13.02 18.07 8.82
N PRO A 225 14.26 18.05 8.34
CA PRO A 225 14.92 19.30 8.01
C PRO A 225 14.42 19.74 6.62
N VAL A 226 13.79 20.91 6.58
CA VAL A 226 13.41 21.71 5.39
C VAL A 226 14.08 21.26 4.08
N GLY A 227 13.28 20.70 3.17
CA GLY A 227 13.67 20.38 1.79
C GLY A 227 12.53 19.68 1.08
N SER A 228 11.89 20.38 0.13
CA SER A 228 10.75 19.95 -0.67
C SER A 228 11.06 18.72 -1.54
N ALA A 229 10.04 18.21 -2.24
CA ALA A 229 10.13 17.27 -3.37
C ALA A 229 11.09 17.67 -4.52
N ASP A 230 11.87 18.76 -4.36
CA ASP A 230 13.03 19.16 -5.16
C ASP A 230 14.36 18.86 -4.45
N ALA A 231 14.40 17.92 -3.49
CA ALA A 231 15.63 17.58 -2.81
C ALA A 231 16.65 17.12 -3.85
N ALA A 232 17.59 18.02 -4.16
CA ALA A 232 18.65 17.78 -5.10
C ALA A 232 19.28 16.41 -4.79
N PRO A 233 19.65 15.63 -5.82
CA PRO A 233 20.22 14.31 -5.60
C PRO A 233 21.35 14.41 -4.57
N ARG A 234 21.22 13.67 -3.47
CA ARG A 234 22.19 13.69 -2.34
C ARG A 234 23.58 13.31 -2.81
N PHE A 235 23.63 12.40 -3.78
CA PHE A 235 24.85 11.95 -4.43
C PHE A 235 24.87 12.40 -5.88
N ALA A 236 26.03 12.84 -6.38
CA ALA A 236 26.16 13.38 -7.74
C ALA A 236 25.92 12.33 -8.84
N GLY A 237 26.02 11.04 -8.50
CA GLY A 237 25.74 9.95 -9.42
C GLY A 237 25.82 8.57 -8.77
N ASP A 238 25.53 7.55 -9.57
CA ASP A 238 25.38 6.17 -9.11
C ASP A 238 26.63 5.60 -8.43
N ALA A 239 27.83 5.98 -8.85
CA ALA A 239 29.08 5.50 -8.24
C ALA A 239 29.23 5.94 -6.77
N GLU A 240 28.89 7.20 -6.49
CA GLU A 240 28.95 7.76 -5.14
C GLU A 240 27.86 7.17 -4.25
N LEU A 241 26.63 7.08 -4.79
CA LEU A 241 25.50 6.42 -4.11
C LEU A 241 25.82 4.97 -3.76
N ARG A 242 26.35 4.17 -4.71
CA ARG A 242 26.76 2.79 -4.46
C ARG A 242 27.81 2.70 -3.37
N SER A 243 28.81 3.57 -3.41
CA SER A 243 29.86 3.60 -2.40
C SER A 243 29.32 3.93 -1.02
N ALA A 244 28.38 4.87 -0.92
CA ALA A 244 27.71 5.22 0.34
C ALA A 244 26.83 4.07 0.86
N ALA A 245 26.02 3.47 -0.01
CA ALA A 245 25.16 2.35 0.33
C ALA A 245 25.95 1.10 0.76
N ALA A 246 27.04 0.78 0.07
CA ALA A 246 27.91 -0.33 0.45
C ALA A 246 28.55 -0.12 1.83
N ARG A 247 29.00 1.10 2.15
CA ARG A 247 29.50 1.44 3.49
C ARG A 247 28.42 1.33 4.56
N SER A 248 27.20 1.81 4.28
CA SER A 248 26.05 1.69 5.19
C SER A 248 25.70 0.21 5.46
N LEU A 249 25.59 -0.61 4.40
CA LEU A 249 25.31 -2.04 4.52
C LEU A 249 26.39 -2.80 5.32
N ALA A 250 27.67 -2.48 5.08
CA ALA A 250 28.78 -3.06 5.83
C ALA A 250 28.73 -2.66 7.32
N ALA A 251 28.42 -1.39 7.62
CA ALA A 251 28.27 -0.91 9.00
C ALA A 251 27.08 -1.57 9.72
N PHE A 252 25.99 -1.83 8.99
CA PHE A 252 24.82 -2.55 9.49
C PHE A 252 25.08 -4.05 9.76
N GLY A 253 26.22 -4.57 9.31
CA GLY A 253 26.63 -5.96 9.55
C GLY A 253 26.28 -6.92 8.41
N SER A 254 26.04 -6.41 7.19
CA SER A 254 26.01 -7.27 6.00
C SER A 254 27.41 -7.86 5.75
N ARG A 255 27.48 -9.08 5.20
CA ARG A 255 28.70 -9.48 4.47
C ARG A 255 28.89 -8.49 3.30
N PRO A 256 30.11 -8.24 2.81
CA PRO A 256 30.30 -7.40 1.63
C PRO A 256 29.44 -7.94 0.48
N VAL A 257 28.42 -7.17 0.11
CA VAL A 257 27.51 -7.49 -1.00
C VAL A 257 28.21 -6.99 -2.24
N GLY A 258 28.54 -7.88 -3.17
CA GLY A 258 29.16 -7.49 -4.43
C GLY A 258 30.52 -6.79 -4.28
N ALA A 259 31.56 -7.54 -3.93
CA ALA A 259 32.92 -7.24 -4.41
C ALA A 259 33.08 -7.62 -5.90
N GLY A 260 32.01 -7.55 -6.69
CA GLY A 260 31.96 -7.85 -8.12
C GLY A 260 31.15 -6.79 -8.85
N ASP A 261 31.54 -6.47 -10.08
CA ASP A 261 31.13 -5.28 -10.83
C ASP A 261 29.67 -5.32 -11.38
N ALA A 262 28.90 -6.39 -11.11
CA ALA A 262 27.56 -6.56 -11.67
C ALA A 262 26.50 -5.83 -10.84
N GLU A 263 25.79 -4.91 -11.49
CA GLU A 263 24.68 -4.16 -10.92
C GLU A 263 23.49 -5.10 -10.60
N PRO A 264 22.91 -5.04 -9.38
CA PRO A 264 21.74 -5.87 -9.06
C PRO A 264 20.54 -5.56 -9.95
N ALA A 265 19.77 -6.60 -10.25
CA ALA A 265 18.54 -6.47 -11.03
C ALA A 265 17.58 -5.47 -10.34
N GLY A 266 17.02 -4.55 -11.12
CA GLY A 266 16.12 -3.51 -10.63
C GLY A 266 16.77 -2.18 -10.24
N TRP A 267 18.11 -2.08 -10.19
CA TRP A 267 18.80 -0.83 -9.82
C TRP A 267 18.45 0.34 -10.75
N GLN A 268 18.56 0.19 -12.07
CA GLN A 268 18.17 1.28 -12.98
C GLN A 268 16.69 1.67 -12.82
N ALA A 269 15.81 0.67 -12.71
CA ALA A 269 14.37 0.89 -12.58
C ALA A 269 14.02 1.63 -11.29
N ALA A 270 14.72 1.35 -10.18
CA ALA A 270 14.54 2.01 -8.90
C ALA A 270 14.87 3.50 -8.94
N GLY A 271 15.67 3.96 -9.91
CA GLY A 271 16.04 5.38 -10.05
C GLY A 271 14.86 6.33 -10.22
N ARG A 272 13.74 5.87 -10.78
CA ARG A 272 12.52 6.69 -10.90
C ARG A 272 11.84 6.98 -9.56
N TYR A 273 12.19 6.21 -8.53
CA TYR A 273 11.68 6.35 -7.16
C TYR A 273 12.67 7.04 -6.23
N GLY A 274 13.88 7.36 -6.70
CA GLY A 274 14.88 8.09 -5.92
C GLY A 274 16.14 7.30 -5.58
N GLN A 275 17.06 7.97 -4.88
CA GLN A 275 18.37 7.42 -4.55
C GLN A 275 18.31 6.39 -3.42
N PHE A 276 17.34 6.51 -2.52
CA PHE A 276 17.15 5.56 -1.43
C PHE A 276 16.46 4.28 -1.93
N ALA A 277 15.58 4.38 -2.92
CA ALA A 277 15.06 3.20 -3.63
C ALA A 277 16.21 2.38 -4.24
N LYS A 278 17.13 3.03 -4.96
CA LYS A 278 18.34 2.39 -5.53
C LYS A 278 19.19 1.72 -4.44
N ALA A 279 19.45 2.41 -3.33
CA ALA A 279 20.20 1.82 -2.22
C ALA A 279 19.47 0.63 -1.57
N THR A 280 18.14 0.69 -1.48
CA THR A 280 17.31 -0.41 -0.98
C THR A 280 17.40 -1.65 -1.86
N VAL A 281 17.53 -1.50 -3.19
CA VAL A 281 17.82 -2.62 -4.10
C VAL A 281 19.12 -3.35 -3.72
N LEU A 282 20.16 -2.63 -3.29
CA LEU A 282 21.39 -3.26 -2.79
C LEU A 282 21.14 -4.01 -1.47
N ALA A 283 20.32 -3.45 -0.58
CA ALA A 283 19.95 -4.11 0.67
C ALA A 283 19.11 -5.38 0.44
N LEU A 284 18.21 -5.37 -0.54
CA LEU A 284 17.45 -6.55 -0.95
C LEU A 284 18.37 -7.65 -1.50
N ALA A 285 19.30 -7.30 -2.38
CA ALA A 285 20.32 -8.23 -2.87
C ALA A 285 21.18 -8.80 -1.71
N ALA A 286 21.59 -7.94 -0.78
CA ALA A 286 22.32 -8.32 0.44
C ALA A 286 21.55 -9.34 1.28
N GLY A 287 20.25 -9.10 1.48
CA GLY A 287 19.38 -9.95 2.26
C GLY A 287 19.16 -11.32 1.60
N ALA A 288 18.99 -11.34 0.28
CA ALA A 288 18.83 -12.54 -0.51
C ALA A 288 20.08 -13.45 -0.45
N GLU A 289 21.29 -12.88 -0.53
CA GLU A 289 22.55 -13.64 -0.41
C GLU A 289 22.78 -14.24 0.97
N GLN A 290 22.22 -13.62 2.02
CA GLN A 290 22.39 -14.06 3.41
C GLN A 290 21.41 -15.16 3.85
N ASN A 291 20.56 -15.65 2.94
CA ASN A 291 19.54 -16.69 3.22
C ASN A 291 18.70 -16.38 4.47
N ARG A 292 18.33 -15.10 4.66
CA ARG A 292 17.41 -14.65 5.72
C ARG A 292 15.97 -15.03 5.33
N SER A 293 15.05 -15.04 6.30
CA SER A 293 13.65 -15.47 6.09
C SER A 293 12.93 -14.72 4.96
N SER A 294 13.30 -13.47 4.70
CA SER A 294 13.06 -12.80 3.41
C SER A 294 14.09 -11.70 3.13
N ALA A 295 14.38 -11.45 1.84
CA ALA A 295 15.20 -10.33 1.41
C ALA A 295 14.61 -8.99 1.88
N GLY A 296 13.28 -8.89 1.80
CA GLY A 296 12.51 -7.76 2.33
C GLY A 296 12.81 -7.46 3.79
N CYS A 297 12.83 -8.48 4.67
CA CYS A 297 13.06 -8.24 6.10
C CYS A 297 14.43 -7.64 6.40
N PHE A 298 15.48 -8.16 5.75
CA PHE A 298 16.81 -7.57 5.90
C PHE A 298 16.81 -6.11 5.41
N ALA A 299 16.24 -5.85 4.23
CA ALA A 299 16.18 -4.51 3.65
C ALA A 299 15.38 -3.53 4.54
N GLY A 300 14.27 -3.97 5.13
CA GLY A 300 13.47 -3.16 6.05
C GLY A 300 14.23 -2.80 7.31
N ALA A 301 14.90 -3.78 7.94
CA ALA A 301 15.72 -3.53 9.11
C ALA A 301 16.88 -2.57 8.82
N TRP A 302 17.53 -2.75 7.66
CA TRP A 302 18.58 -1.84 7.19
C TRP A 302 18.05 -0.44 6.93
N ALA A 303 16.88 -0.31 6.28
CA ALA A 303 16.28 0.98 5.98
C ALA A 303 15.95 1.77 7.25
N ALA A 304 15.37 1.11 8.26
CA ALA A 304 15.08 1.73 9.56
C ALA A 304 16.36 2.19 10.28
N ASP A 305 17.39 1.36 10.33
CA ASP A 305 18.69 1.73 10.94
C ASP A 305 19.37 2.89 10.20
N THR A 306 19.35 2.85 8.87
CA THR A 306 19.93 3.90 8.02
C THR A 306 19.20 5.22 8.23
N ILE A 307 17.86 5.22 8.23
CA ILE A 307 17.07 6.44 8.44
C ILE A 307 17.26 7.01 9.86
N ALA A 308 17.38 6.15 10.87
CA ALA A 308 17.55 6.57 12.25
C ALA A 308 18.95 7.12 12.55
N SER A 309 19.98 6.64 11.85
CA SER A 309 21.38 7.01 12.10
C SER A 309 21.92 8.09 11.18
N ALA A 310 21.23 8.39 10.07
CA ALA A 310 21.72 9.29 9.05
C ALA A 310 21.59 10.78 9.42
N GLY A 311 22.69 11.52 9.24
CA GLY A 311 22.69 12.98 9.26
C GLY A 311 22.27 13.60 7.91
N PRO A 312 22.02 14.92 7.87
CA PRO A 312 21.70 15.62 6.62
C PRO A 312 22.74 15.38 5.53
N GLY A 313 22.29 15.06 4.31
CA GLY A 313 23.15 14.78 3.15
C GLY A 313 23.75 13.36 3.13
N GLN A 314 23.43 12.51 4.11
CA GLN A 314 23.79 11.09 4.08
C GLN A 314 22.69 10.25 3.42
N LEU A 315 22.97 8.96 3.22
CA LEU A 315 21.99 8.00 2.75
C LEU A 315 20.95 7.76 3.86
N GLY A 316 19.67 7.98 3.56
CA GLY A 316 18.61 8.07 4.58
C GLY A 316 18.61 9.44 5.26
N SER A 317 17.47 9.85 5.83
CA SER A 317 17.19 11.03 6.69
C SER A 317 16.06 11.93 6.19
N GLN A 318 15.54 11.73 4.96
CA GLN A 318 14.51 12.60 4.38
C GLN A 318 13.09 12.05 4.55
N PRO A 319 12.07 12.93 4.72
CA PRO A 319 10.67 12.54 4.57
C PRO A 319 10.45 11.97 3.17
N GLY A 320 10.05 10.70 3.07
CA GLY A 320 9.85 10.00 1.80
C GLY A 320 10.85 8.87 1.52
N ASP A 321 12.04 8.87 2.15
CA ASP A 321 12.99 7.75 2.03
C ASP A 321 12.35 6.38 2.36
N PRO A 322 11.51 6.23 3.41
CA PRO A 322 10.83 4.95 3.64
C PRO A 322 9.88 4.55 2.50
N ASP A 323 9.25 5.52 1.82
CA ASP A 323 8.34 5.24 0.70
C ASP A 323 9.13 4.84 -0.55
N GLU A 324 10.29 5.47 -0.80
CA GLU A 324 11.23 5.02 -1.83
C GLU A 324 11.66 3.56 -1.61
N ALA A 325 11.86 3.15 -0.36
CA ALA A 325 12.21 1.78 -0.01
C ALA A 325 11.05 0.79 -0.27
N ILE A 326 9.81 1.17 0.03
CA ILE A 326 8.63 0.36 -0.33
C ILE A 326 8.53 0.19 -1.84
N ALA A 327 8.73 1.27 -2.61
CA ALA A 327 8.73 1.21 -4.07
C ALA A 327 9.83 0.27 -4.60
N ALA A 328 11.01 0.24 -3.98
CA ALA A 328 12.07 -0.71 -4.32
C ALA A 328 11.67 -2.18 -4.05
N VAL A 329 11.00 -2.47 -2.93
CA VAL A 329 10.47 -3.82 -2.63
C VAL A 329 9.41 -4.23 -3.64
N GLN A 330 8.47 -3.33 -3.96
CA GLN A 330 7.40 -3.58 -4.91
C GLN A 330 7.93 -3.95 -6.30
N HIS A 331 9.03 -3.32 -6.71
CA HIS A 331 9.64 -3.51 -8.02
C HIS A 331 10.82 -4.47 -8.03
N TRP A 332 11.08 -5.15 -6.90
CA TRP A 332 12.12 -6.16 -6.80
C TRP A 332 11.74 -7.39 -7.65
N PRO A 333 12.65 -7.93 -8.49
CA PRO A 333 12.33 -9.06 -9.35
C PRO A 333 11.84 -10.28 -8.56
N GLY A 334 10.65 -10.77 -8.91
CA GLY A 334 10.05 -11.93 -8.26
C GLY A 334 9.49 -11.64 -6.85
N ALA A 335 9.37 -10.37 -6.45
CA ALA A 335 8.85 -9.99 -5.15
C ALA A 335 7.48 -10.62 -4.85
N THR A 336 7.32 -11.02 -3.59
CA THR A 336 6.14 -11.69 -3.04
C THR A 336 5.53 -10.86 -1.91
N MET A 337 4.33 -11.25 -1.46
CA MET A 337 3.75 -10.69 -0.23
C MET A 337 4.67 -10.89 1.00
N ALA A 338 5.48 -11.95 1.02
CA ALA A 338 6.44 -12.23 2.09
C ALA A 338 7.60 -11.23 2.11
N ASP A 339 7.96 -10.65 0.96
CA ASP A 339 8.97 -9.60 0.89
C ASP A 339 8.43 -8.29 1.45
N LEU A 340 7.20 -7.90 1.12
CA LEU A 340 6.59 -6.69 1.69
C LEU A 340 6.34 -6.82 3.21
N THR A 341 5.70 -7.90 3.64
CA THR A 341 5.45 -8.17 5.07
C THR A 341 6.75 -8.35 5.84
N GLY A 342 7.74 -8.99 5.23
CA GLY A 342 9.09 -9.08 5.75
C GLY A 342 9.72 -7.70 5.93
N PHE A 343 9.67 -6.85 4.90
CA PHE A 343 10.18 -5.48 4.97
C PHE A 343 9.57 -4.72 6.15
N VAL A 344 8.25 -4.75 6.29
CA VAL A 344 7.57 -4.13 7.44
C VAL A 344 8.07 -4.73 8.77
N THR A 345 8.18 -6.05 8.86
CA THR A 345 8.66 -6.75 10.06
C THR A 345 10.07 -6.32 10.46
N GLY A 346 10.98 -6.21 9.48
CA GLY A 346 12.34 -5.75 9.69
C GLY A 346 12.40 -4.26 10.03
N TYR A 347 11.62 -3.42 9.33
CA TYR A 347 11.59 -1.97 9.56
C TYR A 347 11.11 -1.64 10.98
N ASP A 348 10.07 -2.33 11.45
CA ASP A 348 9.46 -2.05 12.74
C ASP A 348 10.15 -2.71 13.94
N GLY A 349 10.96 -3.75 13.68
CA GLY A 349 11.48 -4.62 14.74
C GLY A 349 12.96 -5.01 14.62
N GLY A 350 13.64 -4.54 13.58
CA GLY A 350 15.05 -4.81 13.33
C GLY A 350 15.36 -6.26 12.94
N LEU A 351 16.64 -6.55 12.74
CA LEU A 351 17.12 -7.85 12.25
C LEU A 351 16.76 -9.05 13.13
N THR A 352 16.54 -8.84 14.42
CA THR A 352 16.17 -9.93 15.35
C THR A 352 14.81 -10.54 15.00
N ARG A 353 13.92 -9.77 14.36
CA ARG A 353 12.61 -10.24 13.90
C ARG A 353 12.68 -10.96 12.55
N CYS A 354 13.79 -10.83 11.83
CA CYS A 354 14.06 -11.50 10.55
C CYS A 354 14.59 -12.94 10.70
N GLN A 355 14.64 -13.47 11.91
CA GLN A 355 15.17 -14.82 12.19
C GLN A 355 14.08 -15.83 12.57
N GLN A 356 12.80 -15.43 12.55
CA GLN A 356 11.69 -16.32 12.87
C GLN A 356 10.99 -16.73 11.57
N GLY A 357 11.37 -17.89 11.05
CA GLY A 357 10.72 -18.63 9.97
C GLY A 357 10.90 -20.11 10.23
#